data_AF-A0A370HH88-F1
#
_entry.id   AF-A0A370HH88-F1
#
_cell.length_a   1.000
_cell.length_b   1.000
_cell.length_c   1.000
_cell.angle_alpha   90.00
_cell.angle_beta   90.00
_cell.angle_gamma   90.00
#
_symmetry.space_group_name_H-M   'P 1'
#
loop_
_entity.id
_entity.type
_entity.pdbx_description
1 polymer ?
#
loop_
_entity_poly.entity_id
_entity_poly.type
_entity_poly.pdbx_seq_one_letter_code
_entity_poly.pdbx_strand_id
1 'polypeptide(L)' 'MTEKRELEAELARLKQEHRDLDTAIDALEGIIAGDQLQVQRLKKRKLVLKDQISRLEDQLTPDIIA' A
#
# COMPACT_ATOMS: atom_id res chain seq x y z
N MET A 1 -6.84 21.96 -12.59
CA MET A 1 -7.26 21.53 -11.23
C MET A 1 -7.67 20.05 -11.15
N THR A 2 -7.81 19.34 -12.27
CA THR A 2 -8.24 17.92 -12.32
C THR A 2 -7.12 16.95 -11.95
N GLU A 3 -5.91 17.17 -12.47
CA GLU A 3 -4.75 16.29 -12.29
C GLU A 3 -4.37 16.06 -10.82
N LYS A 4 -4.31 17.12 -9.99
CA LYS A 4 -4.05 16.98 -8.55
C LYS A 4 -5.11 16.12 -7.85
N ARG A 5 -6.40 16.30 -8.20
CA ARG A 5 -7.50 15.52 -7.62
C ARG A 5 -7.45 14.06 -8.04
N GLU A 6 -7.03 13.78 -9.27
CA GLU A 6 -6.82 12.43 -9.77
C GLU A 6 -5.69 11.73 -9.02
N LEU A 7 -4.57 12.43 -8.78
CA LEU A 7 -3.46 11.92 -7.97
C LEU A 7 -3.88 11.67 -6.51
N GLU A 8 -4.65 12.57 -5.90
CA GLU A 8 -5.20 12.40 -4.54
C GLU A 8 -6.15 11.20 -4.46
N ALA A 9 -6.99 10.99 -5.47
CA ALA A 9 -7.90 9.85 -5.56
C ALA A 9 -7.15 8.53 -5.72
N GLU A 10 -6.12 8.49 -6.57
CA GLU A 10 -5.27 7.31 -6.72
C GLU A 10 -4.49 7.01 -5.43
N LEU A 11 -3.95 8.04 -4.77
CA LEU A 11 -3.28 7.90 -3.48
C LEU A 11 -4.21 7.28 -2.43
N ALA A 12 -5.46 7.77 -2.36
CA ALA A 12 -6.46 7.22 -1.45
C ALA A 12 -6.77 5.74 -1.76
N ARG A 13 -6.86 5.38 -3.06
CA ARG A 13 -7.07 4.00 -3.50
C ARG A 13 -5.91 3.09 -3.09
N LEU A 14 -4.67 3.49 -3.37
CA LEU A 14 -3.49 2.70 -3.00
C LEU A 14 -3.35 2.54 -1.48
N LYS A 15 -3.65 3.59 -0.71
CA LYS A 15 -3.67 3.53 0.77
C LYS A 15 -4.76 2.59 1.30
N GLN A 16 -5.89 2.49 0.63
CA GLN A 16 -6.94 1.52 0.99
C GLN A 16 -6.46 0.10 0.68
N GLU A 17 -5.98 -0.17 -0.53
CA GLU A 17 -5.49 -1.51 -0.90
C GLU A 17 -4.35 -1.98 0.00
N HIS A 18 -3.43 -1.07 0.36
CA HIS A 18 -2.35 -1.38 1.30
C HIS A 18 -2.86 -1.79 2.69
N ARG A 19 -3.91 -1.13 3.21
CA ARG A 19 -4.54 -1.48 4.50
C ARG A 19 -5.30 -2.80 4.43
N ASP A 20 -5.95 -3.07 3.31
CA ASP A 20 -6.66 -4.33 3.08
C ASP A 20 -5.66 -5.50 3.03
N LEU A 21 -4.51 -5.31 2.38
CA LEU A 21 -3.42 -6.30 2.39
C LEU A 21 -2.89 -6.55 3.81
N ASP A 22 -2.80 -5.52 4.64
CA ASP A 22 -2.37 -5.69 6.04
C ASP A 22 -3.33 -6.58 6.81
N THR A 23 -4.62 -6.28 6.71
CA THR A 23 -5.67 -7.07 7.37
C THR A 23 -5.65 -8.53 6.88
N ALA A 24 -5.41 -8.76 5.59
CA ALA A 24 -5.30 -10.10 5.01
C ALA A 24 -4.06 -10.85 5.49
N ILE A 25 -2.92 -10.16 5.68
CA ILE A 25 -1.69 -10.74 6.22
C ILE A 25 -1.92 -11.15 7.68
N ASP A 26 -2.47 -10.25 8.51
CA ASP A 26 -2.72 -10.51 9.93
C ASP A 26 -3.67 -11.71 10.12
N ALA A 27 -4.72 -11.79 9.29
CA ALA A 27 -5.66 -12.91 9.32
C ALA A 27 -4.99 -14.25 8.96
N LEU A 28 -4.07 -14.26 7.98
CA LEU A 28 -3.34 -15.47 7.57
C LEU A 28 -2.26 -15.89 8.57
N GLU A 29 -1.57 -14.92 9.17
CA GLU A 29 -0.55 -15.20 10.19
C GLU A 29 -1.14 -15.74 11.50
N GLY A 30 -2.41 -15.41 11.80
CA GLY A 30 -3.15 -15.99 12.92
C GLY A 30 -3.52 -17.47 12.77
N ILE A 31 -3.33 -18.07 11.59
CA ILE A 31 -3.68 -19.47 11.32
C ILE A 31 -2.45 -20.36 11.56
N ILE A 32 -2.56 -21.35 12.46
CA ILE A 32 -1.46 -22.26 12.87
C ILE A 32 -0.85 -23.05 11.68
N ALA A 33 -1.64 -23.30 10.63
CA ALA A 33 -1.22 -23.93 9.38
C ALA A 33 -1.17 -22.96 8.18
N GLY A 34 -1.00 -21.66 8.44
CA GLY A 34 -1.06 -20.63 7.42
C GLY A 34 -0.08 -20.86 6.25
N ASP A 35 -0.53 -20.57 5.03
CA ASP A 35 0.30 -20.63 3.82
C ASP A 35 1.35 -19.50 3.87
N GLN A 36 2.53 -19.81 4.39
CA GLN A 36 3.67 -18.88 4.47
C GLN A 36 4.04 -18.30 3.10
N LEU A 37 3.88 -19.07 2.01
CA LEU A 37 4.16 -18.57 0.67
C LEU A 37 3.11 -17.53 0.24
N GLN A 38 1.85 -17.73 0.61
CA GLN A 38 0.81 -16.72 0.41
C GLN A 38 1.11 -15.44 1.22
N VAL A 39 1.49 -15.56 2.49
CA VAL A 39 1.89 -14.41 3.31
C VAL A 39 3.07 -13.66 2.68
N GLN A 40 4.10 -14.36 2.20
CA GLN A 40 5.23 -13.73 1.52
C GLN A 40 4.81 -13.00 0.24
N ARG A 41 3.90 -13.58 -0.56
CA ARG A 41 3.36 -12.91 -1.77
C ARG A 41 2.60 -11.63 -1.40
N LEU A 42 1.78 -11.66 -0.35
CA LEU A 42 1.04 -10.49 0.12
C LEU A 42 1.98 -9.40 0.64
N LYS A 43 2.98 -9.76 1.45
CA LYS A 43 4.01 -8.81 1.93
C LYS A 43 4.78 -8.16 0.77
N LYS A 44 5.12 -8.92 -0.27
CA LYS A 44 5.75 -8.37 -1.48
C LYS A 44 4.84 -7.36 -2.19
N ARG A 45 3.55 -7.68 -2.34
CA ARG A 45 2.57 -6.73 -2.92
C ARG A 45 2.44 -5.47 -2.06
N LYS A 46 2.35 -5.63 -0.74
CA LYS A 46 2.28 -4.52 0.22
C LYS A 46 3.49 -3.59 0.10
N LEU A 47 4.69 -4.14 -0.04
CA LEU A 47 5.92 -3.35 -0.26
C LEU A 47 5.84 -2.51 -1.55
N VAL A 48 5.39 -3.12 -2.66
CA VAL A 48 5.22 -2.39 -3.93
C VAL A 48 4.20 -1.26 -3.80
N LEU A 49 3.07 -1.48 -3.12
CA LEU A 49 2.09 -0.41 -2.89
C LEU A 49 2.67 0.70 -2.02
N LYS A 50 3.44 0.37 -0.98
CA LYS A 50 4.13 1.37 -0.15
C LYS A 50 5.04 2.25 -1.00
N ASP A 51 5.86 1.66 -1.87
CA ASP A 51 6.75 2.41 -2.75
C ASP A 51 5.97 3.32 -3.73
N GLN A 52 4.84 2.85 -4.25
CA GLN A 52 3.97 3.66 -5.12
C GLN A 52 3.31 4.81 -4.36
N ILE A 53 2.82 4.56 -3.13
CA ILE A 53 2.26 5.56 -2.23
C ILE A 53 3.29 6.66 -1.98
N SER A 54 4.51 6.31 -1.59
CA SER A 54 5.56 7.29 -1.33
C SER A 54 5.86 8.14 -2.56
N ARG A 55 5.97 7.54 -3.76
CA ARG A 55 6.18 8.30 -5.00
C ARG A 55 5.03 9.25 -5.34
N LEU A 56 3.79 8.87 -5.04
CA LEU A 56 2.61 9.71 -5.24
C LEU A 56 2.54 10.84 -4.20
N GLU A 57 2.89 10.55 -2.96
CA GLU A 57 3.03 11.54 -1.89
C GLU A 57 4.11 12.56 -2.24
N ASP A 58 5.28 12.13 -2.70
CA ASP A 58 6.36 13.02 -3.13
C ASP A 58 5.93 13.93 -4.29
N GLN A 59 5.08 13.45 -5.21
CA GLN A 59 4.52 14.27 -6.30
C GLN A 59 3.48 15.28 -5.81
N LEU A 60 2.68 14.92 -4.81
CA LEU A 60 1.61 15.76 -4.25
C LEU A 60 2.12 16.78 -3.22
N THR A 61 3.16 16.41 -2.47
CA THR A 61 3.81 17.20 -1.43
C THR A 61 5.32 17.17 -1.64
N PRO A 62 5.85 17.91 -2.63
CA PRO A 62 7.27 17.88 -3.00
C PRO A 62 8.25 18.44 -1.95
N ASP A 63 7.83 18.66 -0.69
CA ASP A 63 8.53 19.57 0.24
C ASP A 63 8.69 19.03 1.68
N ILE A 64 8.91 17.72 1.89
CA ILE A 64 9.06 17.16 3.26
C ILE A 64 10.23 16.16 3.46
N ILE A 65 11.07 15.87 2.46
CA ILE A 65 12.27 15.04 2.67
C ILE A 65 13.52 15.72 2.07
N ALA A 66 14.11 16.64 2.84
CA ALA A 66 15.49 17.12 2.75
C ALA A 66 16.19 16.87 4.09
#